data_AF-A0A6V7MA58-F1
#
_entry.id   AF-A0A6V7MA58-F1
#
_cell.length_a   1.000
_cell.length_b   1.000
_cell.length_c   1.000
_cell.angle_alpha   90.00
_cell.angle_beta   90.00
_cell.angle_gamma   90.00
#
_symmetry.space_group_name_H-M   'P 1'
#
loop_
_entity.id
_entity.type
_entity.pdbx_description
1 polymer ?
#
loop_
_entity_poly.entity_id
_entity_poly.type
_entity_poly.pdbx_seq_one_letter_code
_entity_poly.pdbx_strand_id
1 'polypeptide(L)'
;FMEPYMGPALFPITLEAMRSDIDEVALQGIEFWSNVADEEVDLSMEEGEAHEGGRPPSKVSRYYAKGALMYLVPVLIEKLTKQEEFDDEDDWNPSKSAGVCLMLLASCCEESIVPHVLPFVKENIKNPDWRYRDAALMAFGSIL
;
A
#
# COMPACT_ATOMS: atom_id res chain seq x y z
N PHE A 1 -20.95 1.70 -3.99
CA PHE A 1 -21.48 0.33 -3.83
C PHE A 1 -20.67 -0.55 -2.88
N MET A 2 -19.37 -0.31 -2.69
CA MET A 2 -18.50 -1.12 -1.82
C MET A 2 -18.69 -0.87 -0.31
N GLU A 3 -19.14 0.33 0.07
CA GLU A 3 -19.23 0.81 1.46
C GLU A 3 -19.89 -0.14 2.47
N PRO A 4 -21.05 -0.77 2.19
CA PRO A 4 -21.69 -1.70 3.14
C PRO A 4 -20.89 -2.97 3.39
N TYR A 5 -19.97 -3.32 2.48
CA TYR A 5 -19.21 -4.57 2.51
C TYR A 5 -17.75 -4.35 2.94
N MET A 6 -17.25 -3.11 2.86
CA MET A 6 -15.83 -2.82 3.07
C MET A 6 -15.36 -3.23 4.46
N GLY A 7 -15.99 -2.69 5.52
CA GLY A 7 -15.64 -3.03 6.89
C GLY A 7 -15.99 -4.48 7.27
N PRO A 8 -17.24 -4.95 7.05
CA PRO A 8 -17.67 -6.26 7.56
C PRO A 8 -17.03 -7.47 6.87
N ALA A 9 -16.61 -7.35 5.61
CA ALA A 9 -16.19 -8.51 4.81
C ALA A 9 -14.93 -8.26 3.99
N LEU A 10 -14.88 -7.21 3.17
CA LEU A 10 -13.77 -7.04 2.22
C LEU A 10 -12.45 -6.78 2.93
N PHE A 11 -12.41 -5.90 3.93
CA PHE A 11 -11.22 -5.59 4.71
C PHE A 11 -10.58 -6.83 5.35
N PRO A 12 -11.27 -7.65 6.16
CA PRO A 12 -10.65 -8.83 6.75
C PRO A 12 -10.21 -9.86 5.70
N ILE A 13 -11.00 -10.07 4.64
CA ILE A 13 -10.67 -11.04 3.58
C ILE A 13 -9.40 -10.63 2.82
N THR A 14 -9.30 -9.36 2.41
CA THR A 14 -8.16 -8.88 1.62
C THR A 14 -6.91 -8.75 2.46
N LEU A 15 -7.04 -8.36 3.74
CA LEU A 15 -5.91 -8.33 4.67
C LEU A 15 -5.37 -9.74 4.97
N GLU A 16 -6.25 -10.74 5.11
CA GLU A 16 -5.84 -12.15 5.23
C GLU A 16 -5.16 -12.64 3.96
N ALA A 17 -5.71 -12.30 2.79
CA ALA A 17 -5.10 -12.64 1.50
C ALA A 17 -3.67 -12.08 1.37
N MET A 18 -3.44 -10.79 1.71
CA MET A 18 -2.10 -10.17 1.71
C MET A 18 -1.08 -10.92 2.57
N ARG A 19 -1.53 -11.55 3.66
CA ARG A 19 -0.66 -12.29 4.60
C ARG A 19 -0.41 -13.73 4.19
N SER A 20 -1.09 -14.22 3.16
CA SER A 20 -0.93 -15.59 2.66
C SER A 20 0.53 -15.89 2.30
N ASP A 21 0.96 -17.11 2.59
CA ASP A 21 2.23 -17.67 2.10
C ASP A 21 2.11 -18.20 0.65
N ILE A 22 0.90 -18.23 0.09
CA ILE A 22 0.65 -18.53 -1.32
C ILE A 22 0.75 -17.23 -2.11
N ASP A 23 1.78 -17.08 -2.93
CA ASP A 23 2.09 -15.85 -3.67
C ASP A 23 0.91 -15.34 -4.50
N GLU A 24 0.23 -16.21 -5.25
CA GLU A 24 -0.95 -15.83 -6.05
C GLU A 24 -2.07 -15.18 -5.21
N VAL A 25 -2.25 -15.67 -3.98
CA VAL A 25 -3.26 -15.12 -3.05
C VAL A 25 -2.78 -13.80 -2.46
N ALA A 26 -1.49 -13.72 -2.07
CA ALA A 26 -0.90 -12.50 -1.54
C ALA A 26 -0.94 -11.37 -2.57
N LEU A 27 -0.59 -11.67 -3.83
CA LEU A 27 -0.65 -10.74 -4.94
C LEU A 27 -2.07 -10.19 -5.10
N GLN A 28 -3.10 -11.03 -5.07
CA GLN A 28 -4.48 -10.56 -5.22
C GLN A 28 -4.94 -9.67 -4.04
N GLY A 29 -4.47 -9.97 -2.83
CA GLY A 29 -4.73 -9.12 -1.65
C GLY A 29 -4.06 -7.76 -1.75
N ILE A 30 -2.80 -7.71 -2.19
CA ILE A 30 -2.04 -6.46 -2.38
C ILE A 30 -2.67 -5.64 -3.51
N GLU A 31 -2.99 -6.28 -4.63
CA GLU A 31 -3.62 -5.68 -5.81
C GLU A 31 -4.95 -5.00 -5.47
N PHE A 32 -5.75 -5.59 -4.57
CA PHE A 32 -6.97 -4.95 -4.10
C PHE A 32 -6.71 -3.56 -3.49
N TRP A 33 -5.69 -3.45 -2.64
CA TRP A 33 -5.36 -2.19 -1.97
C TRP A 33 -4.62 -1.20 -2.87
N SER A 34 -3.84 -1.67 -3.84
CA SER A 34 -3.32 -0.84 -4.92
C SER A 34 -4.45 -0.15 -5.69
N ASN A 35 -5.45 -0.93 -6.13
CA ASN A 35 -6.60 -0.39 -6.85
C ASN A 35 -7.45 0.57 -5.99
N VAL A 36 -7.60 0.30 -4.68
CA VAL A 36 -8.27 1.24 -3.76
C VAL A 36 -7.50 2.56 -3.67
N ALA A 37 -6.16 2.51 -3.56
CA ALA A 37 -5.34 3.71 -3.51
C ALA A 37 -5.44 4.54 -4.79
N ASP A 38 -5.35 3.91 -5.97
CA ASP A 38 -5.50 4.58 -7.27
C ASP A 38 -6.87 5.26 -7.43
N GLU A 39 -7.96 4.55 -7.15
CA GLU A 39 -9.30 5.12 -7.24
C GLU A 39 -9.47 6.29 -6.24
N GLU A 40 -8.90 6.21 -5.04
CA GLU A 40 -8.99 7.29 -4.07
C GLU A 40 -8.13 8.52 -4.44
N VAL A 41 -7.04 8.34 -5.20
CA VAL A 41 -6.28 9.45 -5.81
C VAL A 41 -7.12 10.14 -6.89
N ASP A 42 -7.72 9.38 -7.81
CA ASP A 42 -8.59 9.93 -8.87
C ASP A 42 -9.78 10.70 -8.29
N LEU A 43 -10.40 10.18 -7.23
CA LEU A 43 -11.49 10.85 -6.53
C LEU A 43 -11.04 12.16 -5.85
N SER A 44 -9.81 12.19 -5.32
CA SER A 44 -9.23 13.41 -4.73
C SER A 44 -8.97 14.48 -5.81
N MET A 45 -8.54 14.07 -7.00
CA MET A 45 -8.38 14.97 -8.14
C MET A 45 -9.74 15.53 -8.61
N GLU A 46 -10.75 14.68 -8.75
CA GLU A 46 -12.12 15.11 -9.10
C GLU A 46 -12.69 16.11 -8.08
N GLU A 47 -12.46 15.87 -6.80
CA GLU A 47 -12.87 16.78 -5.71
C GLU A 47 -12.21 18.16 -5.85
N GLY A 48 -10.90 18.21 -6.13
CA GLY A 48 -10.16 19.44 -6.38
C GLY A 48 -10.72 20.23 -7.57
N GLU A 49 -10.91 19.57 -8.72
CA GLU A 49 -11.47 20.21 -9.93
C GLU A 49 -12.91 20.71 -9.72
N ALA A 50 -13.74 19.95 -9.00
CA ALA A 50 -15.09 20.35 -8.66
C ALA A 50 -15.09 21.60 -7.78
N HIS A 51 -14.21 21.63 -6.77
CA HIS A 51 -14.02 22.77 -5.88
C HIS A 51 -13.60 24.03 -6.64
N GLU A 52 -12.61 23.94 -7.52
CA GLU A 52 -12.16 25.06 -8.37
C GLU A 52 -13.27 25.55 -9.32
N GLY A 53 -14.09 24.62 -9.84
CA GLY A 53 -15.25 24.93 -10.67
C GLY A 53 -16.48 25.45 -9.90
N GLY A 54 -16.42 25.56 -8.56
CA GLY A 54 -17.53 26.01 -7.73
C GLY A 54 -18.75 25.07 -7.72
N ARG A 55 -18.54 23.78 -7.99
CA ARG A 55 -19.57 22.74 -8.04
C ARG A 55 -19.27 21.62 -7.03
N PRO A 56 -20.29 20.89 -6.54
CA PRO A 56 -20.02 19.70 -5.74
C PRO A 56 -19.44 18.57 -6.61
N PRO A 57 -18.55 17.71 -6.07
CA PRO A 57 -18.04 16.55 -6.78
C PRO A 57 -19.12 15.50 -7.01
N SER A 58 -18.99 14.70 -8.07
CA SER A 58 -20.01 13.69 -8.41
C SER A 58 -19.87 12.42 -7.57
N LYS A 59 -18.64 12.11 -7.18
CA LYS A 59 -18.28 11.05 -6.24
C LYS A 59 -17.32 11.60 -5.20
N VAL A 60 -17.29 10.97 -4.03
CA VAL A 60 -16.38 11.35 -2.94
C VAL A 60 -15.64 10.11 -2.45
N SER A 61 -14.35 10.28 -2.18
CA SER A 61 -13.55 9.26 -1.52
C SER A 61 -14.11 8.96 -0.12
N ARG A 62 -13.92 7.73 0.34
CA ARG A 62 -14.24 7.32 1.71
C ARG A 62 -12.98 7.16 2.56
N TYR A 63 -11.81 7.39 1.98
CA TYR A 63 -10.50 7.30 2.61
C TYR A 63 -10.26 5.92 3.26
N TYR A 64 -10.67 4.85 2.57
CA TYR A 64 -10.44 3.49 3.00
C TYR A 64 -8.95 3.17 3.10
N ALA A 65 -8.14 3.62 2.14
CA ALA A 65 -6.69 3.42 2.18
C ALA A 65 -6.10 4.04 3.45
N LYS A 66 -6.45 5.31 3.71
CA LYS A 66 -6.03 6.05 4.91
C LYS A 66 -6.46 5.37 6.21
N GLY A 67 -7.70 4.89 6.28
CA GLY A 67 -8.22 4.17 7.46
C GLY A 67 -7.56 2.80 7.69
N ALA A 68 -7.04 2.18 6.65
CA ALA A 68 -6.41 0.85 6.69
C ALA A 68 -4.89 0.89 6.90
N LEU A 69 -4.22 2.05 6.74
CA LEU A 69 -2.75 2.19 6.78
C LEU A 69 -2.07 1.44 7.92
N MET A 70 -2.61 1.55 9.15
CA MET A 70 -2.02 0.92 10.33
C MET A 70 -1.97 -0.62 10.25
N TYR A 71 -2.79 -1.22 9.38
CA TYR A 71 -2.85 -2.66 9.15
C TYR A 71 -2.12 -3.07 7.87
N LEU A 72 -2.16 -2.24 6.83
CA LEU A 72 -1.55 -2.53 5.52
C LEU A 72 -0.03 -2.37 5.57
N VAL A 73 0.46 -1.25 6.08
CA VAL A 73 1.88 -0.91 6.05
C VAL A 73 2.76 -1.98 6.70
N PRO A 74 2.43 -2.53 7.89
CA PRO A 74 3.22 -3.61 8.47
C PRO A 74 3.30 -4.86 7.59
N VAL A 75 2.21 -5.23 6.91
CA VAL A 75 2.17 -6.41 6.03
C VAL A 75 2.99 -6.18 4.77
N LEU A 76 2.88 -4.99 4.16
CA LEU A 76 3.67 -4.62 2.98
C LEU A 76 5.17 -4.61 3.30
N ILE A 77 5.54 -4.02 4.44
CA ILE A 77 6.93 -4.01 4.92
C ILE A 77 7.44 -5.43 5.16
N GLU A 78 6.65 -6.30 5.76
CA GLU A 78 7.03 -7.71 5.93
C GLU A 78 7.27 -8.39 4.57
N LYS A 79 6.37 -8.20 3.60
CA LYS A 79 6.53 -8.75 2.24
C LYS A 79 7.76 -8.20 1.53
N LEU A 80 8.10 -6.93 1.73
CA LEU A 80 9.35 -6.34 1.22
C LEU A 80 10.59 -7.07 1.72
N THR A 81 10.57 -7.70 2.91
CA THR A 81 11.74 -8.47 3.42
C THR A 81 11.89 -9.86 2.81
N LYS A 82 10.99 -10.27 1.90
CA LYS A 82 10.98 -11.59 1.29
C LYS A 82 11.68 -11.61 -0.08
N GLN A 83 12.70 -10.78 -0.27
CA GLN A 83 13.46 -10.78 -1.52
C GLN A 83 14.24 -12.09 -1.71
N GLU A 84 14.28 -12.59 -2.95
CA GLU A 84 15.14 -13.69 -3.36
C GLU A 84 16.49 -13.18 -3.88
N GLU A 85 17.58 -13.93 -3.66
CA GLU A 85 18.94 -13.50 -4.06
C GLU A 85 19.15 -13.56 -5.58
N PHE A 86 18.36 -14.38 -6.27
CA PHE A 86 18.43 -14.62 -7.71
C PHE A 86 17.05 -14.43 -8.33
N ASP A 87 16.36 -13.37 -7.94
CA ASP A 87 15.08 -12.97 -8.51
C ASP A 87 15.28 -12.55 -9.98
N ASP A 88 14.49 -13.10 -10.89
CA ASP A 88 14.45 -12.65 -12.28
C ASP A 88 13.85 -11.24 -12.30
N GLU A 89 14.45 -10.31 -13.04
CA GLU A 89 13.92 -8.94 -13.14
C GLU A 89 12.50 -8.95 -13.72
N ASP A 90 12.19 -9.89 -14.62
CA ASP A 90 10.90 -10.03 -15.29
C ASP A 90 9.80 -10.70 -14.44
N ASP A 91 10.16 -11.35 -13.31
CA ASP A 91 9.19 -12.05 -12.46
C ASP A 91 8.42 -11.08 -11.55
N TRP A 92 7.10 -11.20 -11.50
CA TRP A 92 6.25 -10.40 -10.60
C TRP A 92 5.90 -11.18 -9.34
N ASN A 93 6.51 -10.80 -8.22
CA ASN A 93 6.35 -11.47 -6.93
C ASN A 93 5.74 -10.55 -5.85
N PRO A 94 5.32 -11.09 -4.68
CA PRO A 94 4.71 -10.29 -3.62
C PRO A 94 5.60 -9.15 -3.08
N SER A 95 6.92 -9.29 -3.11
CA SER A 95 7.84 -8.23 -2.66
C SER A 95 7.79 -7.02 -3.61
N LYS A 96 7.92 -7.25 -4.92
CA LYS A 96 7.81 -6.19 -5.94
C LYS A 96 6.43 -5.52 -5.90
N SER A 97 5.37 -6.33 -5.80
CA SER A 97 3.99 -5.83 -5.66
C SER A 97 3.79 -5.00 -4.39
N ALA A 98 4.38 -5.41 -3.26
CA ALA A 98 4.30 -4.66 -2.02
C ALA A 98 5.00 -3.29 -2.11
N GLY A 99 6.12 -3.21 -2.82
CA GLY A 99 6.82 -1.94 -3.08
C GLY A 99 5.98 -0.95 -3.88
N VAL A 100 5.34 -1.42 -4.96
CA VAL A 100 4.43 -0.59 -5.76
C VAL A 100 3.20 -0.18 -4.94
N CYS A 101 2.58 -1.10 -4.21
CA CYS A 101 1.45 -0.78 -3.35
C CYS A 101 1.80 0.27 -2.29
N LEU A 102 2.99 0.20 -1.70
CA LEU A 102 3.46 1.19 -0.72
C LEU A 102 3.64 2.58 -1.36
N MET A 103 4.13 2.66 -2.59
CA MET A 103 4.21 3.92 -3.36
C MET A 103 2.83 4.51 -3.63
N LEU A 104 1.87 3.69 -4.07
CA LEU A 104 0.49 4.13 -4.33
C LEU A 104 -0.18 4.63 -3.05
N LEU A 105 0.01 3.92 -1.93
CA LEU A 105 -0.47 4.37 -0.62
C LEU A 105 0.20 5.68 -0.20
N ALA A 106 1.48 5.89 -0.50
CA ALA A 106 2.15 7.16 -0.21
C ALA A 106 1.59 8.32 -1.04
N SER A 107 1.34 8.11 -2.33
CA SER A 107 0.69 9.12 -3.18
C SER A 107 -0.76 9.39 -2.75
N CYS A 108 -1.50 8.36 -2.32
CA CYS A 108 -2.88 8.48 -1.88
C CYS A 108 -3.06 9.12 -0.50
N CYS A 109 -2.18 8.79 0.46
CA CYS A 109 -2.34 9.19 1.86
C CYS A 109 -1.36 10.27 2.34
N GLU A 110 -0.41 10.64 1.48
CA GLU A 110 0.59 11.71 1.69
C GLU A 110 1.28 11.57 3.07
N GLU A 111 1.31 12.64 3.87
CA GLU A 111 1.96 12.66 5.18
C GLU A 111 1.45 11.59 6.16
N SER A 112 0.23 11.07 5.94
CA SER A 112 -0.39 10.11 6.85
C SER A 112 0.34 8.77 6.90
N ILE A 113 1.08 8.40 5.83
CA ILE A 113 1.82 7.13 5.78
C ILE A 113 3.14 7.16 6.57
N VAL A 114 3.74 8.36 6.68
CA VAL A 114 5.10 8.56 7.20
C VAL A 114 5.30 7.97 8.61
N PRO A 115 4.38 8.15 9.59
CA PRO A 115 4.53 7.58 10.93
C PRO A 115 4.51 6.05 10.96
N HIS A 116 3.94 5.41 9.94
CA HIS A 116 3.84 3.95 9.86
C HIS A 116 5.09 3.31 9.24
N VAL A 117 5.78 4.03 8.34
CA VAL A 117 6.95 3.51 7.61
C VAL A 117 8.27 3.86 8.30
N LEU A 118 8.42 5.10 8.80
CA LEU A 118 9.69 5.57 9.35
C LEU A 118 10.26 4.73 10.51
N PRO A 119 9.47 4.15 11.42
CA PRO A 119 10.02 3.30 12.48
C PRO A 119 10.83 2.13 11.92
N PHE A 120 10.28 1.43 10.92
CA PHE A 120 10.96 0.31 10.27
C PHE A 120 12.25 0.75 9.57
N VAL A 121 12.21 1.87 8.83
CA VAL A 121 13.39 2.41 8.14
C VAL A 121 14.52 2.70 9.13
N LYS A 122 14.22 3.43 10.21
CA LYS A 122 15.22 3.81 11.22
C LYS A 122 15.87 2.60 11.89
N GLU A 123 15.08 1.55 12.12
CA GLU A 123 15.54 0.31 12.72
C GLU A 123 16.41 -0.50 11.75
N ASN A 124 16.05 -0.55 10.46
CA ASN A 124 16.59 -1.54 9.54
C ASN A 124 17.58 -1.00 8.49
N ILE A 125 17.75 0.31 8.35
CA ILE A 125 18.65 0.91 7.33
C ILE A 125 20.13 0.51 7.50
N LYS A 126 20.53 0.01 8.68
CA LYS A 126 21.87 -0.52 8.98
C LYS A 126 21.83 -2.00 9.40
N ASN A 127 20.74 -2.72 9.14
CA ASN A 127 20.58 -4.12 9.52
C ASN A 127 21.68 -4.99 8.87
N PRO A 128 22.33 -5.90 9.62
CA PRO A 128 23.30 -6.84 9.04
C PRO A 128 22.67 -7.76 7.99
N ASP A 129 21.38 -8.11 8.13
CA ASP A 129 20.64 -8.83 7.10
C ASP A 129 20.34 -7.90 5.93
N TRP A 130 20.78 -8.30 4.74
CA TRP A 130 20.62 -7.52 3.53
C TRP A 130 19.15 -7.35 3.12
N ARG A 131 18.29 -8.33 3.40
CA ARG A 131 16.86 -8.26 3.06
C ARG A 131 16.15 -7.14 3.78
N TYR A 132 16.41 -7.02 5.08
CA TYR A 132 15.88 -5.92 5.91
C TYR A 132 16.46 -4.58 5.52
N ARG A 133 17.75 -4.53 5.19
CA ARG A 133 18.43 -3.30 4.76
C ARG A 133 17.86 -2.78 3.45
N ASP A 134 17.67 -3.68 2.49
CA ASP A 134 17.10 -3.37 1.18
C ASP A 134 15.62 -2.99 1.29
N ALA A 135 14.84 -3.74 2.06
CA ALA A 135 13.44 -3.40 2.36
C ALA A 135 13.31 -2.02 3.01
N ALA A 136 14.24 -1.63 3.90
CA ALA A 136 14.27 -0.31 4.51
C ALA A 136 14.58 0.80 3.51
N LEU A 137 15.49 0.56 2.56
CA LEU A 137 15.78 1.49 1.46
C LEU A 137 14.57 1.65 0.53
N MET A 138 13.98 0.53 0.12
CA MET A 138 12.79 0.51 -0.72
C MET A 138 11.63 1.26 -0.05
N ALA A 139 11.29 0.90 1.20
CA ALA A 139 10.23 1.54 1.94
C ALA A 139 10.46 3.04 2.17
N PHE A 140 11.70 3.46 2.39
CA PHE A 140 12.04 4.88 2.46
C PHE A 140 11.86 5.58 1.12
N GLY A 141 12.33 4.99 0.02
CA GLY A 141 12.16 5.52 -1.33
C GLY A 141 10.70 5.59 -1.77
N SER A 142 9.86 4.66 -1.32
CA SER A 142 8.43 4.63 -1.66
C SER A 142 7.62 5.77 -1.06
N ILE A 143 8.11 6.45 -0.01
CA ILE A 143 7.40 7.53 0.69
C ILE A 143 7.99 8.93 0.42
N LEU A 144 8.87 9.06 -0.59
CA LEU A 144 9.44 10.33 -1.06
C LEU A 144 8.60 10.95 -2.17
#